data_AF-L9XAG1-F1
#
_entry.id   AF-L9XAG1-F1
#
_cell.length_a   1.000
_cell.length_b   1.000
_cell.length_c   1.000
_cell.angle_alpha   90.00
_cell.angle_beta   90.00
_cell.angle_gamma   90.00
#
_symmetry.space_group_name_H-M   'P 1'
#
loop_
_entity.id
_entity.type
_entity.pdbx_description
1 polymer ?
#
loop_
_entity_poly.entity_id
_entity_poly.type
_entity_poly.pdbx_seq_one_letter_code
_entity_poly.pdbx_strand_id
1 'polypeptide(L)' 'MRSLEKDVDVSVFETERVLRVGRNLAIYAVGVGLLVVAALGLADAIELSTAVAAPLFVAGLLLVLIVHEYFGGPV' A
#
# COMPACT_ATOMS: atom_id res chain seq x y z
N MET A 1 19.27 32.31 -20.31
CA MET A 1 19.90 31.50 -19.23
C MET A 1 18.91 31.17 -18.11
N ARG A 2 18.18 32.15 -17.54
CA ARG A 2 17.15 31.94 -16.49
C ARG A 2 15.99 30.96 -16.79
N SER A 3 15.69 30.67 -18.06
CA SER A 3 14.61 29.74 -18.44
C SER A 3 14.99 28.27 -18.22
N LEU A 4 16.25 27.90 -18.49
CA LEU A 4 16.71 26.51 -18.39
C LEU A 4 16.84 26.05 -16.93
N GLU A 5 17.20 26.94 -16.00
CA GLU A 5 17.24 26.65 -14.56
C GLU A 5 15.85 26.29 -14.01
N LYS A 6 14.82 27.05 -14.42
CA LYS A 6 13.44 26.83 -13.98
C LYS A 6 12.90 25.48 -14.47
N ASP A 7 13.19 25.12 -15.72
CA ASP A 7 12.73 23.85 -16.30
C ASP A 7 13.42 22.64 -15.65
N VAL A 8 14.71 22.76 -15.33
CA VAL A 8 15.47 21.73 -14.60
C VAL A 8 14.93 21.55 -13.18
N ASP A 9 14.72 22.64 -12.43
CA ASP A 9 14.17 22.59 -11.06
C ASP A 9 12.79 21.92 -11.00
N VAL A 10 11.91 22.22 -11.97
CA VAL A 10 10.59 21.58 -12.06
C VAL A 10 10.73 20.08 -12.34
N SER A 11 11.60 19.67 -13.26
CA SER A 11 11.79 18.25 -13.58
C SER A 11 12.38 17.44 -12.42
N VAL A 12 13.30 18.04 -11.65
CA VAL A 12 13.91 17.41 -10.47
C VAL A 12 12.87 17.26 -9.37
N PHE A 13 12.05 18.28 -9.13
CA PHE A 13 10.97 18.23 -8.14
C PHE A 13 9.91 17.15 -8.47
N GLU A 14 9.51 17.02 -9.74
CA GLU A 14 8.59 15.97 -10.16
C GLU A 14 9.18 14.57 -9.99
N THR A 15 10.46 14.40 -10.34
CA THR A 15 11.17 13.12 -10.19
C THR A 15 11.25 12.70 -8.72
N GLU A 16 11.60 13.61 -7.80
CA GLU A 16 11.63 13.30 -6.37
C GLU A 16 10.25 12.94 -5.82
N ARG A 17 9.19 13.61 -6.30
CA ARG A 17 7.81 13.32 -5.90
C ARG A 17 7.39 11.93 -6.35
N VAL A 18 7.66 11.57 -7.61
CA VAL A 18 7.35 10.25 -8.17
C VAL A 18 8.12 9.16 -7.44
N LEU A 19 9.41 9.36 -7.16
CA LEU A 19 10.23 8.38 -6.44
C LEU A 19 9.75 8.18 -5.00
N ARG A 20 9.32 9.24 -4.33
CA ARG A 20 8.76 9.17 -2.97
C ARG A 20 7.47 8.35 -2.95
N VAL A 21 6.52 8.68 -3.83
CA VAL A 21 5.25 7.96 -3.94
C VAL A 21 5.50 6.50 -4.30
N GLY A 22 6.35 6.23 -5.31
CA GLY A 22 6.69 4.87 -5.73
C GLY A 22 7.29 4.02 -4.60
N ARG A 23 8.21 4.59 -3.82
CA ARG A 23 8.78 3.92 -2.64
C ARG A 23 7.71 3.62 -1.59
N ASN A 24 6.85 4.59 -1.29
CA ASN A 24 5.83 4.43 -0.27
C ASN A 24 4.78 3.37 -0.69
N LEU A 25 4.40 3.34 -1.97
CA LEU A 25 3.56 2.29 -2.55
C LEU A 25 4.20 0.90 -2.43
N ALA A 26 5.51 0.80 -2.71
CA ALA A 26 6.23 -0.46 -2.63
C ALA A 26 6.30 -0.97 -1.18
N ILE A 27 6.64 -0.11 -0.22
CA ILE A 27 6.67 -0.45 1.20
C ILE A 27 5.27 -0.89 1.67
N TYR A 28 4.24 -0.16 1.26
CA TYR A 28 2.86 -0.49 1.58
C TYR A 28 2.45 -1.86 1.01
N ALA A 29 2.74 -2.12 -0.26
CA ALA A 29 2.44 -3.39 -0.91
C ALA A 29 3.13 -4.57 -0.21
N VAL A 30 4.40 -4.39 0.20
CA VAL A 30 5.12 -5.40 1.00
C VAL A 30 4.46 -5.60 2.36
N GLY A 31 4.14 -4.53 3.08
CA GLY A 31 3.50 -4.61 4.39
C GLY A 31 2.14 -5.31 4.34
N VAL A 32 1.27 -4.93 3.40
CA VAL A 32 -0.03 -5.57 3.18
C VAL A 32 0.15 -7.03 2.75
N GLY A 33 1.10 -7.32 1.85
CA GLY A 33 1.40 -8.68 1.41
C GLY A 33 1.82 -9.59 2.57
N LEU A 34 2.69 -9.11 3.46
CA LEU A 34 3.10 -9.84 4.66
C LEU A 34 1.91 -10.11 5.61
N LEU A 35 1.03 -9.12 5.80
CA LEU A 35 -0.19 -9.29 6.61
C LEU A 35 -1.12 -10.34 6.02
N VAL A 36 -1.29 -10.34 4.69
CA VAL A 36 -2.09 -11.35 3.98
C VAL A 36 -1.51 -12.74 4.19
N VAL A 37 -0.21 -12.93 3.98
CA VAL A 37 0.46 -14.23 4.19
C VAL A 37 0.32 -14.69 5.64
N ALA A 38 0.52 -13.81 6.61
CA ALA A 38 0.37 -14.13 8.03
C ALA A 38 -1.07 -14.51 8.38
N ALA A 39 -2.07 -13.78 7.87
CA ALA A 39 -3.47 -14.08 8.12
C ALA A 39 -3.90 -15.44 7.52
N LEU A 40 -3.46 -15.74 6.29
CA LEU A 40 -3.73 -17.02 5.66
C LEU A 40 -3.04 -18.18 6.38
N GLY A 41 -1.77 -18.01 6.75
CA GLY A 41 -1.02 -19.01 7.53
C GLY A 41 -1.63 -19.25 8.91
N LEU A 42 -2.10 -18.19 9.59
CA LEU A 42 -2.79 -18.31 10.86
C LEU A 42 -4.13 -19.05 10.70
N ALA A 43 -4.92 -18.70 9.67
CA ALA A 43 -6.20 -19.35 9.40
C ALA A 43 -6.01 -20.86 9.16
N ASP A 44 -4.97 -21.25 8.42
CA ASP A 44 -4.60 -22.65 8.20
C ASP A 44 -4.14 -23.33 9.50
N ALA A 45 -3.32 -22.66 10.31
CA ALA A 45 -2.81 -23.19 11.58
C ALA A 45 -3.89 -23.47 12.64
N ILE A 46 -5.01 -22.75 12.60
CA ILE A 46 -6.17 -23.00 13.48
C ILE A 46 -7.25 -23.85 12.80
N GLU A 47 -6.95 -24.45 11.64
CA GLU A 47 -7.88 -25.24 10.83
C GLU A 47 -9.20 -24.51 10.55
N LEU A 48 -9.13 -23.19 10.33
CA LEU A 48 -10.31 -22.38 10.09
C LEU A 48 -10.92 -22.76 8.76
N SER A 49 -12.19 -23.17 8.79
CA SER A 49 -12.88 -23.54 7.54
C SER A 49 -12.84 -22.40 6.52
N THR A 50 -12.65 -22.74 5.25
CA THR A 50 -12.59 -21.76 4.14
C THR A 50 -13.86 -20.92 4.06
N ALA A 51 -15.02 -21.48 4.42
CA ALA A 51 -16.31 -20.79 4.45
C ALA A 51 -16.34 -19.61 5.45
N VAL A 52 -15.52 -19.66 6.50
CA VAL A 52 -15.37 -18.58 7.49
C VAL A 52 -14.14 -17.73 7.20
N ALA A 53 -13.03 -18.35 6.78
CA ALA A 53 -11.79 -17.64 6.49
C ALA A 53 -11.93 -16.66 5.32
N ALA A 54 -12.61 -17.06 4.23
CA ALA A 54 -12.79 -16.21 3.06
C ALA A 54 -13.55 -14.90 3.35
N PRO A 55 -14.74 -14.90 3.99
CA PRO A 55 -15.42 -13.65 4.32
C PRO A 55 -14.65 -12.79 5.32
N LEU A 56 -13.96 -13.38 6.30
CA LEU A 56 -13.11 -12.64 7.23
C LEU A 56 -11.93 -11.96 6.54
N PHE A 57 -11.29 -12.66 5.60
CA PHE A 57 -10.21 -12.11 4.80
C PHE A 57 -10.68 -10.92 3.96
N VAL A 58 -11.82 -11.06 3.28
CA VAL A 58 -12.42 -9.96 2.51
C VAL A 58 -12.79 -8.78 3.41
N ALA A 59 -13.40 -9.04 4.57
CA ALA A 59 -13.73 -7.99 5.55
C ALA A 59 -12.47 -7.26 6.05
N GLY A 60 -11.39 -7.99 6.32
CA GLY A 60 -10.10 -7.41 6.69
C GLY A 60 -9.51 -6.53 5.58
N LEU A 61 -9.54 -6.98 4.32
CA LEU A 61 -9.09 -6.17 3.18
C LEU A 61 -9.92 -4.91 3.01
N LEU A 62 -11.25 -5.01 3.11
CA LEU A 62 -12.13 -3.84 3.06
C LEU A 62 -11.82 -2.86 4.18
N LEU A 63 -11.56 -3.34 5.40
CA LEU A 63 -11.18 -2.49 6.52
C LEU A 63 -9.85 -1.76 6.24
N VAL A 64 -8.85 -2.47 5.70
CA VAL A 64 -7.57 -1.85 5.30
C VAL A 64 -7.80 -0.73 4.30
N LEU A 65 -8.64 -0.95 3.28
CA LEU A 65 -8.96 0.08 2.29
C LEU A 65 -9.69 1.28 2.90
N ILE A 66 -10.69 1.04 3.76
CA ILE A 66 -11.44 2.11 4.45
C ILE A 66 -10.52 2.95 5.32
N VAL A 67 -9.68 2.30 6.13
CA VAL A 67 -8.69 2.98 6.98
C VAL A 67 -7.73 3.79 6.11
N HIS A 68 -7.28 3.22 5.00
CA HIS A 68 -6.35 3.89 4.11
C HIS A 68 -6.96 5.15 3.47
N GLU A 69 -8.20 5.07 3.00
CA GLU A 69 -8.95 6.22 2.46
C GLU A 69 -9.15 7.30 3.54
N TYR A 70 -9.53 6.90 4.74
CA TYR A 70 -9.76 7.81 5.86
C TYR A 70 -8.50 8.60 6.26
N PHE A 71 -7.32 7.99 6.15
CA PHE A 71 -6.04 8.63 6.48
C PHE A 71 -5.34 9.31 5.29
N GLY A 72 -6.00 9.42 4.13
CA GLY A 72 -5.48 10.18 2.99
C GLY A 72 -4.60 9.38 2.02
N GLY A 73 -4.68 8.05 2.05
CA GLY A 73 -4.02 7.17 1.09
C GLY A 73 -2.50 7.08 1.26
N PRO A 74 -1.79 6.45 0.31
CA PRO A 74 -0.36 6.28 0.39
C PRO A 74 0.32 7.59 -0.03
N VAL A 75 0.67 8.42 0.96
CA VAL A 75 1.55 9.59 0.81
C VAL A 75 2.98 9.18 0.48
#